data_AF-A0A6H9HQE7-F1
#
_entry.id   AF-A0A6H9HQE7-F1
#
_cell.length_a   1.000
_cell.length_b   1.000
_cell.length_c   1.000
_cell.angle_alpha   90.00
_cell.angle_beta   90.00
_cell.angle_gamma   90.00
#
_symmetry.space_group_name_H-M   'P 1'
#
loop_
_entity.id
_entity.type
_entity.pdbx_description
1 polymer ?
#
loop_
_entity_poly.entity_id
_entity_poly.type
_entity_poly.pdbx_seq_one_letter_code
_entity_poly.pdbx_strand_id
1 'polypeptide(L)' 'MDPKEMTDAQLVDAWDKVDDGENLTDFEQAVLNEIERRNIDL' A
#
# COMPACT_ATOMS: atom_id res chain seq x y z
N MET A 1 4.19 -1.23 -11.41
CA MET A 1 3.67 -2.48 -10.82
C MET A 1 2.31 -2.14 -10.26
N ASP A 2 1.26 -2.89 -10.60
CA ASP A 2 -0.07 -2.64 -10.05
C ASP A 2 -0.13 -3.23 -8.63
N PRO A 3 -0.53 -2.44 -7.59
CA PRO A 3 -0.71 -2.96 -6.23
C PRO A 3 -1.60 -4.21 -6.16
N LYS A 4 -2.55 -4.38 -7.09
CA LYS A 4 -3.41 -5.58 -7.14
C LYS A 4 -2.64 -6.87 -7.44
N GLU A 5 -1.49 -6.78 -8.09
CA GLU A 5 -0.62 -7.91 -8.39
C GLU A 5 0.43 -8.16 -7.31
N MET A 6 0.54 -7.28 -6.31
CA MET A 6 1.45 -7.44 -5.18
C MET A 6 0.91 -8.46 -4.17
N THR A 7 1.84 -9.20 -3.58
CA THR A 7 1.55 -10.03 -2.39
C THR A 7 1.32 -9.14 -1.17
N ASP A 8 0.65 -9.68 -0.16
CA ASP A 8 0.35 -8.92 1.06
C ASP A 8 1.64 -8.42 1.74
N ALA A 9 2.71 -9.24 1.76
CA ALA A 9 4.02 -8.83 2.28
C ALA A 9 4.65 -7.67 1.50
N GLN A 10 4.46 -7.63 0.18
CA GLN A 10 4.96 -6.53 -0.64
C GLN A 10 4.14 -5.24 -0.45
N LEU A 11 2.83 -5.37 -0.21
CA LEU A 11 1.97 -4.23 0.09
C LEU A 11 2.36 -3.59 1.43
N VAL A 12 2.56 -4.40 2.47
CA VAL A 12 3.03 -3.93 3.78
C VAL A 12 4.42 -3.30 3.67
N ASP A 13 5.38 -3.96 3.01
CA ASP A 13 6.74 -3.40 2.81
C ASP A 13 6.74 -2.11 1.97
N ALA A 14 5.78 -1.94 1.06
CA ALA A 14 5.60 -0.69 0.32
C ALA A 14 4.98 0.41 1.19
N TRP A 15 4.03 0.06 2.05
CA TRP A 15 3.42 0.98 3.01
C TRP A 15 4.42 1.43 4.09
N ASP A 16 5.26 0.53 4.60
CA ASP A 16 6.32 0.83 5.56
C ASP A 16 7.37 1.83 5.04
N LYS A 17 7.44 2.01 3.72
CA LYS A 17 8.35 2.97 3.05
C LYS A 17 7.72 4.31 2.76
N VAL A 18 6.44 4.50 3.09
CA VAL A 18 5.75 5.78 2.94
C VAL A 18 6.21 6.72 4.05
N ASP A 19 6.96 7.76 3.67
CA ASP A 19 7.49 8.76 4.61
C ASP A 19 6.46 9.82 5.00
N ASP A 20 5.48 10.12 4.13
CA ASP A 20 4.45 11.14 4.35
C ASP A 20 3.05 10.57 4.12
N GLY A 21 2.45 10.06 5.20
CA GLY A 21 1.09 9.54 5.20
C GLY A 21 0.00 10.60 5.00
N GLU A 22 0.32 11.89 5.03
CA GLU A 22 -0.62 12.99 4.80
C GLU A 22 -0.65 13.43 3.32
N ASN A 23 0.42 13.16 2.55
CA ASN A 23 0.52 13.50 1.12
C ASN A 23 0.96 12.30 0.27
N LEU A 24 0.08 11.30 0.17
CA LEU A 24 0.32 10.11 -0.64
C LEU A 24 0.38 10.43 -2.14
N THR A 25 1.35 9.83 -2.82
CA THR A 25 1.36 9.73 -4.28
C THR A 25 0.26 8.79 -4.77
N ASP A 26 -0.07 8.87 -6.06
CA ASP A 26 -1.06 7.97 -6.70
C ASP A 26 -0.74 6.48 -6.47
N PHE A 27 0.55 6.13 -6.42
CA PHE A 27 0.98 4.76 -6.17
C PHE A 27 0.75 4.37 -4.71
N GLU A 28 1.15 5.20 -3.75
CA GLU A 28 1.02 4.91 -2.32
C GLU A 28 -0.46 4.86 -1.89
N GLN A 29 -1.30 5.75 -2.45
CA GLN A 29 -2.73 5.68 -2.26
C GLN A 29 -3.32 4.37 -2.82
N ALA A 30 -2.82 3.90 -3.97
CA ALA A 30 -3.26 2.63 -4.54
C ALA A 30 -2.80 1.42 -3.70
N VAL A 31 -1.62 1.49 -3.08
CA VAL A 31 -1.13 0.49 -2.11
C VAL A 31 -2.02 0.46 -0.87
N LEU A 32 -2.30 1.62 -0.26
CA LEU A 32 -3.19 1.74 0.90
C LEU A 32 -4.59 1.19 0.60
N ASN A 33 -5.18 1.59 -0.53
CA ASN A 33 -6.50 1.11 -0.94
C ASN A 33 -6.54 -0.41 -1.09
N GLU A 34 -5.46 -1.02 -1.59
CA GLU A 34 -5.39 -2.47 -1.76
C GLU A 34 -5.22 -3.19 -0.42
N ILE A 35 -4.45 -2.62 0.51
CA ILE A 35 -4.32 -3.10 1.90
C ILE A 35 -5.68 -3.10 2.60
N GLU A 36 -6.40 -1.97 2.55
CA GLU A 36 -7.73 -1.84 3.13
C GLU A 36 -8.73 -2.81 2.49
N ARG A 37 -8.70 -2.95 1.15
CA ARG A 37 -9.58 -3.88 0.41
C ARG A 37 -9.36 -5.33 0.82
N ARG A 38 -8.11 -5.73 1.11
CA ARG A 38 -7.74 -7.08 1.54
C ARG A 38 -7.86 -7.28 3.04
N ASN A 39 -8.09 -6.21 3.80
CA ASN A 39 -8.13 -6.21 5.26
C ASN A 39 -6.82 -6.78 5.87
N ILE A 40 -5.68 -6.37 5.29
CA ILE A 40 -4.35 -6.71 5.81
C ILE A 40 -4.08 -5.88 7.06
N ASP A 41 -3.55 -6.52 8.10
CA ASP A 41 -3.17 -5.87 9.35
C ASP A 41 -1.84 -5.12 9.14
N LEU A 42 -1.83 -3.81 9.46
CA LEU A 42 -0.69 -2.90 9.29
C LEU A 42 0.01 -2.62 10.62
#